data_AF-A0A075JV54-F1
#
_entry.id   AF-A0A075JV54-F1
#
_cell.length_a   1.000
_cell.length_b   1.000
_cell.length_c   1.000
_cell.angle_alpha   90.00
_cell.angle_beta   90.00
_cell.angle_gamma   90.00
#
_symmetry.space_group_name_H-M   'P 1'
#
loop_
_entity.id
_entity.type
_entity.pdbx_description
1 polymer ?
#
loop_
_entity_poly.entity_id
_entity_poly.type
_entity_poly.pdbx_seq_one_letter_code
_entity_poly.pdbx_strand_id
1 'polypeptide(L)' 'MKELIGNCYQCGKEVYCENGFFDGEQVRGKLICPICSAELNNSNKSK' A
#
# COMPACT_ATOMS: atom_id res chain seq x y z
N MET A 1 1.56 -10.88 13.38
CA MET A 1 2.89 -11.08 12.75
C MET A 1 3.00 -10.14 11.57
N LYS A 2 4.13 -9.45 11.38
CA LYS A 2 4.39 -8.62 10.20
C LYS A 2 5.35 -9.35 9.28
N GLU A 3 4.91 -9.63 8.06
CA GLU A 3 5.72 -10.31 7.05
C GLU A 3 6.06 -9.32 5.94
N LEU A 4 7.35 -9.14 5.66
CA LEU A 4 7.80 -8.28 4.57
C LEU A 4 7.44 -8.95 3.24
N ILE A 5 6.59 -8.30 2.44
CA ILE A 5 6.16 -8.83 1.14
C ILE A 5 6.84 -8.14 -0.05
N GLY A 6 7.51 -7.01 0.17
CA GLY A 6 8.26 -6.30 -0.86
C GLY A 6 8.34 -4.80 -0.60
N ASN A 7 8.55 -4.04 -1.68
CA ASN A 7 8.68 -2.59 -1.64
C ASN A 7 7.53 -1.90 -2.37
N CYS A 8 7.10 -0.76 -1.85
CA CYS A 8 6.08 0.09 -2.46
C CYS A 8 6.63 0.64 -3.77
N TYR A 9 5.90 0.43 -4.86
CA TYR A 9 6.28 0.95 -6.17
C TYR A 9 6.31 2.48 -6.22
N GLN A 10 5.49 3.17 -5.41
CA GLN A 10 5.40 4.63 -5.42
C GLN A 10 6.49 5.32 -4.58
N CYS A 11 6.81 4.81 -3.40
CA CYS A 11 7.74 5.47 -2.46
C CYS A 11 8.99 4.65 -2.11
N GLY A 12 9.12 3.42 -2.63
CA GLY A 12 10.25 2.52 -2.36
C GLY A 12 10.28 1.92 -0.95
N LYS A 13 9.43 2.39 -0.03
CA LYS A 13 9.38 1.89 1.36
C LYS A 13 8.98 0.43 1.41
N GLU A 14 9.47 -0.27 2.41
CA GLU A 14 9.08 -1.64 2.72
C GLU A 14 7.58 -1.74 3.01
N VAL A 15 6.99 -2.84 2.55
CA VAL A 15 5.57 -3.13 2.63
C VAL A 15 5.39 -4.48 3.31
N TYR A 16 4.51 -4.51 4.30
CA TYR A 16 4.30 -5.68 5.14
C TYR A 16 2.85 -6.14 5.09
N CYS A 17 2.65 -7.47 5.12
CA CYS A 17 1.38 -8.06 5.50
C CYS A 17 1.29 -8.14 7.02
N GLU A 18 0.15 -7.77 7.59
CA GLU A 18 -0.13 -7.94 9.01
C GLU A 18 -1.17 -9.05 9.18
N ASN A 19 -0.79 -10.13 9.87
CA ASN A 19 -1.66 -11.29 10.11
C ASN A 19 -2.24 -11.92 8.82
N GLY A 20 -1.45 -11.92 7.74
CA GLY A 20 -1.87 -12.45 6.43
C GLY A 20 -2.73 -11.50 5.60
N PHE A 21 -2.99 -10.28 6.09
CA PHE A 21 -3.70 -9.24 5.35
C PHE A 21 -2.76 -8.14 4.91
N PHE A 22 -2.86 -7.74 3.65
CA PHE A 22 -2.12 -6.61 3.10
C PHE A 22 -3.00 -5.36 3.16
N ASP A 23 -2.59 -4.37 3.95
CA ASP A 23 -3.35 -3.12 4.18
C ASP A 23 -3.17 -2.07 3.05
N GLY A 24 -2.31 -2.36 2.07
CA GLY A 24 -2.12 -1.51 0.90
C GLY A 24 -2.98 -1.92 -0.30
N GLU A 25 -2.63 -1.39 -1.46
CA GLU A 25 -3.32 -1.70 -2.72
C GLU A 25 -2.36 -2.42 -3.67
N GLN A 26 -2.87 -3.40 -4.42
CA GLN A 26 -2.11 -4.05 -5.48
C GLN A 26 -2.67 -3.64 -6.85
N VAL A 27 -1.95 -2.77 -7.56
CA VAL A 27 -2.37 -2.24 -8.86
C VAL A 27 -1.50 -2.83 -9.96
N ARG A 28 -2.08 -3.62 -10.87
CA ARG A 28 -1.36 -4.25 -11.99
C ARG A 28 -0.11 -5.03 -11.54
N GLY A 29 -0.22 -5.75 -10.42
CA GLY A 29 0.89 -6.53 -9.84
C GLY A 29 1.93 -5.70 -9.08
N LYS A 30 1.73 -4.39 -8.92
CA LYS A 30 2.61 -3.51 -8.15
C LYS A 30 2.05 -3.30 -6.75
N LEU A 31 2.89 -3.45 -5.73
CA LEU A 31 2.53 -3.18 -4.34
C LEU A 31 2.54 -1.67 -4.07
N ILE A 32 1.45 -1.15 -3.55
CA ILE A 32 1.30 0.25 -3.14
C ILE A 32 1.00 0.27 -1.65
N CYS A 33 1.84 0.92 -0.85
CA CYS A 33 1.64 0.98 0.60
C CYS A 33 0.35 1.75 0.94
N PRO A 34 -0.27 1.48 2.11
CA PRO A 34 -1.50 2.15 2.55
C PRO A 34 -1.40 3.68 2.50
N ILE A 35 -0.23 4.24 2.84
CA ILE A 35 0.01 5.68 2.78
C ILE A 35 -0.13 6.20 1.35
N CYS A 36 0.54 5.55 0.38
CA CYS A 36 0.47 5.95 -1.02
C CYS A 36 -0.91 5.71 -1.63
N SER A 37 -1.57 4.62 -1.26
CA SER A 37 -2.95 4.32 -1.68
C SER A 37 -3.94 5.36 -1.15
N ALA A 38 -3.78 5.78 0.12
CA ALA A 38 -4.57 6.84 0.71
C ALA A 38 -4.41 8.17 -0.05
N GLU A 39 -3.18 8.57 -0.38
CA GLU A 39 -2.91 9.80 -1.16
C GLU A 39 -3.56 9.76 -2.55
N LEU A 40 -3.54 8.60 -3.22
CA LEU A 40 -4.19 8.41 -4.52
C LEU A 40 -5.72 8.54 -4.42
N ASN A 41 -6.31 8.01 -3.35
CA ASN A 41 -7.75 8.06 -3.12
C ASN A 41 -8.24 9.39 -2.52
N ASN A 42 -7.39 10.12 -1.80
CA ASN A 42 -7.76 11.38 -1.13
C ASN A 42 -7.95 12.55 -2.11
N SER A 43 -7.49 12.42 -3.37
CA SER A 43 -7.90 13.36 -4.43
C SER A 43 -9.41 13.32 -4.76
N ASN A 44 -10.20 12.40 -4.16
CA ASN A 44 -11.65 12.30 -4.32
C ASN A 44 -12.43 12.36 -2.98
N LYS A 45 -11.94 13.07 -1.95
CA LYS A 45 -12.73 13.32 -0.73
C LYS A 45 -12.66 14.76 -0.23
N SER A 46 -12.91 15.70 -1.13
CA SER A 46 -13.52 16.98 -0.77
C SER A 46 -15.00 16.92 -1.15
N LYS A 47 -15.85 16.41 -0.25
CA LYS A 47 -17.26 16.81 -0.04
C LYS A 47 -17.87 16.04 1.11
#